data_AF-A0A842RWG6-F1
#
_entry.id   AF-A0A842RWG6-F1
#
_cell.length_a   1.000
_cell.length_b   1.000
_cell.length_c   1.000
_cell.angle_alpha   90.00
_cell.angle_beta   90.00
_cell.angle_gamma   90.00
#
_symmetry.space_group_name_H-M   'P 1'
#
loop_
_entity.id
_entity.type
_entity.pdbx_description
1 polymer ?
#
loop_
_entity_poly.entity_id
_entity_poly.type
_entity_poly.pdbx_seq_one_letter_code
_entity_poly.pdbx_strand_id
1 'polypeptide(L)'
;MFFIPFKYPILYFSINYFIVALFFIHTWYYLRKNLSIIIQIIKNIDKKPNKIFLDLDDIIEKKTNREIVHLNRKHKPLCQKCPSCRAEIEPQSKFCTHCGAEFLSPLRKYSYETKELPSINKKKEHYNSLKRKHQKRLLYNINIQNRNSKNKRNKEKLQECIICKRTINIDTEIMRCPECSAIAHRREFLEWIMIKGFCHSCKNIIKYERLYLSL
;
A
#
# COMPACT_ATOMS: atom_id res chain seq x y z
N MET A 1 -57.62 -49.80 -7.71
CA MET A 1 -56.64 -49.49 -6.65
C MET A 1 -56.41 -50.79 -5.88
N PHE A 2 -55.41 -51.59 -6.27
CA PHE A 2 -55.20 -52.92 -5.72
C PHE A 2 -54.45 -52.82 -4.38
N PHE A 3 -55.17 -53.05 -3.28
CA PHE A 3 -54.58 -53.25 -1.95
C PHE A 3 -54.06 -54.69 -1.86
N ILE A 4 -52.75 -54.86 -2.04
CA ILE A 4 -52.10 -56.15 -1.77
C ILE A 4 -51.85 -56.23 -0.26
N PRO A 5 -52.43 -57.19 0.47
CA PRO A 5 -52.20 -57.33 1.90
C PRO A 5 -50.75 -57.76 2.15
N PHE A 6 -49.98 -56.91 2.85
CA PHE A 6 -48.60 -57.21 3.24
C PHE A 6 -48.59 -58.35 4.26
N LYS A 7 -48.23 -59.55 3.81
CA LYS A 7 -48.23 -60.79 4.60
C LYS A 7 -47.17 -60.80 5.74
N TYR A 8 -46.21 -59.85 5.73
CA TYR A 8 -45.11 -59.78 6.70
C TYR A 8 -44.69 -58.34 7.02
N PRO A 9 -45.46 -57.59 7.84
CA PRO A 9 -45.17 -56.19 8.16
C PRO A 9 -43.84 -56.03 8.91
N ILE A 10 -43.50 -56.97 9.80
CA ILE A 10 -42.27 -56.92 10.61
C ILE A 10 -41.02 -56.95 9.71
N LEU A 11 -41.00 -57.87 8.73
CA LEU A 11 -39.87 -58.01 7.80
C LEU A 11 -39.68 -56.73 6.97
N TYR A 12 -40.77 -56.09 6.55
CA TYR A 12 -40.74 -54.83 5.81
C TYR A 12 -40.16 -53.69 6.65
N PHE A 13 -40.52 -53.59 7.93
CA PHE A 13 -39.92 -52.60 8.84
C PHE A 13 -38.43 -52.86 9.06
N SER A 14 -38.02 -54.12 9.23
CA SER A 14 -36.61 -54.48 9.40
C SER A 14 -35.76 -54.11 8.18
N ILE A 15 -36.27 -54.37 6.97
CA ILE A 15 -35.57 -54.05 5.71
C ILE A 15 -35.46 -52.54 5.52
N ASN A 16 -36.54 -51.78 5.73
CA ASN A 16 -36.50 -50.32 5.60
C ASN A 16 -35.57 -49.68 6.63
N TYR A 17 -35.58 -50.17 7.87
CA TYR A 17 -34.66 -49.71 8.89
C TYR A 17 -33.20 -49.93 8.49
N PHE A 18 -32.89 -51.10 7.93
CA PHE A 18 -31.55 -51.42 7.45
C PHE A 18 -31.11 -50.51 6.29
N ILE A 19 -32.00 -50.26 5.32
CA ILE A 19 -31.74 -49.35 4.21
C ILE A 19 -31.45 -47.94 4.72
N VAL A 20 -32.29 -47.43 5.62
CA VAL A 20 -32.10 -46.10 6.23
C VAL A 20 -30.78 -46.01 7.00
N ALA A 21 -30.43 -47.05 7.77
CA ALA A 21 -29.16 -47.11 8.48
C ALA A 21 -27.94 -47.07 7.53
N LEU A 22 -28.00 -47.78 6.40
CA LEU A 22 -26.94 -47.72 5.39
C LEU A 22 -26.81 -46.33 4.76
N PHE A 23 -27.91 -45.62 4.51
CA PHE A 23 -27.89 -44.23 4.05
C PHE A 23 -27.23 -43.31 5.07
N PHE A 24 -27.54 -43.46 6.36
CA PHE A 24 -26.89 -42.68 7.43
C PHE A 24 -25.38 -42.97 7.52
N ILE A 25 -24.96 -44.24 7.40
CA ILE A 25 -23.54 -44.60 7.44
C ILE A 25 -22.81 -44.02 6.23
N HIS A 26 -23.39 -44.12 5.03
CA HIS A 26 -22.80 -43.59 3.81
C HIS A 26 -22.70 -42.06 3.84
N THR A 27 -23.76 -41.36 4.25
CA THR A 27 -23.74 -39.89 4.39
C THR A 27 -22.75 -39.42 5.46
N TRP A 28 -22.68 -40.12 6.60
CA TRP A 28 -21.70 -39.85 7.66
C TRP A 28 -20.26 -40.04 7.16
N TYR A 29 -20.00 -41.11 6.42
CA TYR A 29 -18.69 -41.37 5.80
C TYR A 29 -18.28 -40.24 4.84
N TYR A 30 -19.19 -39.79 3.98
CA TYR A 30 -18.95 -38.66 3.07
C TYR A 30 -18.70 -37.35 3.81
N LEU A 31 -19.47 -37.07 4.87
CA LEU A 31 -19.31 -35.86 5.68
C LEU A 31 -17.92 -35.83 6.36
N ARG A 32 -17.48 -36.96 6.92
CA ARG A 32 -16.17 -37.08 7.59
C ARG A 32 -15.00 -36.88 6.62
N LYS A 33 -15.09 -37.38 5.39
CA LYS A 33 -14.07 -37.20 4.36
C LYS A 33 -13.93 -35.74 3.93
N ASN A 34 -15.05 -35.04 3.75
CA ASN A 34 -15.05 -33.62 3.39
C ASN A 34 -14.58 -32.72 4.55
N LEU A 35 -14.86 -33.10 5.80
CA LEU A 35 -14.41 -32.36 6.98
C LEU A 35 -12.87 -32.28 7.05
N SER A 36 -12.14 -33.34 6.67
CA SER A 36 -10.67 -33.33 6.67
C SER A 36 -10.10 -32.32 5.66
N ILE A 37 -10.73 -32.19 4.50
CA ILE A 37 -10.36 -31.23 3.46
C ILE A 37 -10.63 -29.80 3.95
N ILE A 38 -11.80 -29.58 4.57
CA ILE A 38 -12.17 -28.27 5.13
C ILE A 38 -11.17 -27.86 6.24
N ILE A 39 -10.79 -28.77 7.13
CA ILE A 39 -9.80 -28.50 8.19
C ILE A 39 -8.42 -28.14 7.60
N GLN A 40 -7.99 -28.80 6.52
CA GLN A 40 -6.73 -28.44 5.84
C GLN A 40 -6.80 -27.04 5.20
N ILE A 41 -7.95 -26.68 4.61
CA ILE A 41 -8.16 -25.34 4.03
C ILE A 41 -8.13 -24.27 5.12
N ILE A 42 -8.82 -24.48 6.25
CA ILE A 42 -8.83 -23.52 7.38
C ILE A 42 -7.42 -23.32 7.93
N LYS A 43 -6.66 -24.40 8.17
CA LYS A 43 -5.26 -24.31 8.63
C LYS A 43 -4.34 -23.53 7.69
N ASN A 44 -4.64 -23.49 6.39
CA ASN A 44 -3.87 -22.73 5.41
C ASN A 44 -4.26 -21.24 5.38
N ILE A 45 -5.49 -20.89 5.76
CA ILE A 45 -5.94 -19.49 5.85
C ILE A 45 -5.28 -18.78 7.04
N ASP A 46 -5.14 -19.47 8.18
CA ASP A 46 -4.54 -18.89 9.39
C ASP A 46 -3.02 -18.67 9.29
N LYS A 47 -2.35 -19.32 8.33
CA LYS A 47 -0.89 -19.19 8.11
C LYS A 47 -0.48 -17.95 7.31
N LYS A 48 -1.42 -17.10 6.89
CA LYS A 48 -1.11 -15.81 6.26
C LYS A 48 -1.55 -14.68 7.19
N PRO A 49 -0.83 -14.43 8.30
CA PRO A 49 -1.08 -13.22 9.08
C PRO A 49 -0.84 -12.04 8.15
N ASN A 50 -1.85 -11.17 8.09
CA ASN A 50 -1.86 -9.94 7.35
C ASN A 50 -0.76 -9.04 7.94
N LYS A 51 0.48 -9.21 7.45
CA LYS A 51 1.70 -8.47 7.85
C LYS A 51 1.61 -6.97 7.57
N ILE A 52 0.44 -6.50 7.13
CA ILE A 52 0.14 -5.13 6.73
C ILE A 52 -0.34 -4.29 7.91
N PHE A 53 -0.84 -4.89 9.00
CA PHE A 53 -1.50 -4.11 10.07
C PHE A 53 -0.64 -3.83 11.31
N LEU A 54 0.46 -4.54 11.53
CA LEU A 54 1.34 -4.32 12.70
C LEU A 54 2.46 -3.30 12.46
N ASP A 55 2.69 -2.89 11.21
CA ASP A 55 3.77 -1.93 10.88
C ASP A 55 3.30 -0.46 10.85
N LEU A 56 1.98 -0.17 10.84
CA LEU A 56 1.54 1.22 10.71
C LEU A 56 1.71 2.04 12.00
N ASP A 57 1.38 1.49 13.16
CA ASP A 57 1.47 2.23 14.43
C ASP A 57 2.94 2.49 14.81
N ASP A 58 3.80 1.52 14.54
CA ASP A 58 5.26 1.59 14.77
C ASP A 58 5.96 2.59 13.80
N ILE A 59 5.43 2.74 12.58
CA ILE A 59 5.88 3.75 11.61
C ILE A 59 5.39 5.16 12.00
N ILE A 60 4.18 5.30 12.52
CA ILE A 60 3.64 6.61 12.96
C ILE A 60 4.48 7.14 14.12
N GLU A 61 4.82 6.32 15.10
CA GLU A 61 5.64 6.73 16.25
C GLU A 61 7.12 6.98 15.89
N LYS A 62 7.68 6.24 14.93
CA LYS A 62 9.04 6.49 14.42
C LYS A 62 9.11 7.75 13.54
N LYS A 63 8.05 8.09 12.80
CA LYS A 63 8.02 9.25 11.91
C LYS A 63 7.90 10.56 12.70
N THR A 64 7.06 10.60 13.73
CA THR A 64 6.93 11.77 14.62
C THR A 64 8.22 12.06 15.38
N ASN A 65 8.88 11.05 15.94
CA ASN A 65 10.13 11.22 16.67
C ASN A 65 11.31 11.65 15.77
N ARG A 66 11.38 11.18 14.52
CA ARG A 66 12.43 11.60 13.57
C ARG A 66 12.21 13.03 13.05
N GLU A 67 10.98 13.45 12.83
CA GLU A 67 10.67 14.83 12.42
C GLU A 67 11.02 15.85 13.52
N ILE A 68 10.77 15.53 14.79
CA ILE A 68 11.14 16.37 15.94
C ILE A 68 12.67 16.48 16.10
N VAL A 69 13.42 15.40 15.87
CA VAL A 69 14.89 15.40 15.98
C VAL A 69 15.57 16.12 14.79
N HIS A 70 14.98 16.09 13.59
CA HIS A 70 15.55 16.78 12.42
C HIS A 70 15.29 18.29 12.39
N LEU A 71 14.19 18.77 12.97
CA LEU A 71 13.94 20.21 13.13
C LEU A 71 14.90 20.85 14.15
N ASN A 72 15.29 20.12 15.21
CA ASN A 72 16.23 20.63 16.21
C ASN A 72 17.69 20.70 15.74
N ARG A 73 18.07 20.05 14.62
CA ARG A 73 19.46 20.03 14.13
C ARG A 73 19.80 21.10 13.08
N LYS A 74 18.83 21.86 12.56
CA LYS A 74 19.04 22.84 11.47
C LYS A 74 18.95 24.32 11.88
N HIS A 75 19.15 24.64 13.15
CA HIS A 75 19.35 26.03 13.59
C HIS A 75 20.78 26.24 14.10
N LYS A 76 21.77 25.99 13.23
CA LYS A 76 23.10 26.61 13.36
C LYS A 76 23.17 27.75 12.35
N PRO A 77 23.13 29.03 12.77
CA PRO A 77 23.31 30.14 11.83
C PRO A 77 24.75 30.06 11.28
N LEU A 78 24.89 29.74 9.99
CA LEU A 78 26.18 29.60 9.28
C LEU A 78 26.63 30.91 8.60
N CYS A 79 26.22 32.06 9.14
CA CYS A 79 26.70 33.35 8.63
C CYS A 79 27.57 34.01 9.70
N GLN A 80 28.89 33.80 9.62
CA GLN A 80 29.87 34.46 10.50
C GLN A 80 29.94 35.98 10.28
N LYS A 81 29.30 36.54 9.24
CA LYS A 81 29.33 37.96 8.89
C LYS A 81 27.94 38.53 8.66
N CYS A 82 27.70 39.77 9.07
CA CYS A 82 26.41 40.43 8.92
C CYS A 82 26.10 40.72 7.44
N PRO A 83 24.90 40.39 6.94
CA PRO A 83 24.54 40.71 5.56
C PRO A 83 24.44 42.23 5.31
N SER A 84 24.13 43.01 6.34
CA SER A 84 23.95 44.46 6.23
C SER A 84 25.25 45.25 6.31
N CYS A 85 26.12 44.92 7.29
CA CYS A 85 27.37 45.68 7.52
C CYS A 85 28.66 44.87 7.40
N ARG A 86 28.56 43.56 7.12
CA ARG A 86 29.69 42.61 6.98
C ARG A 86 30.55 42.41 8.24
N ALA A 87 30.19 43.00 9.37
CA ALA A 87 30.86 42.76 10.65
C ALA A 87 30.71 41.31 11.12
N GLU A 88 31.66 40.83 11.91
CA GLU A 88 31.67 39.46 12.43
C GLU A 88 30.52 39.27 13.45
N ILE A 89 29.85 38.11 13.39
CA ILE A 89 28.68 37.81 14.22
C ILE A 89 28.98 36.66 15.17
N GLU A 90 28.71 36.88 16.45
CA GLU A 90 28.75 35.82 17.46
C GLU A 90 27.63 34.78 17.23
N PRO A 91 27.94 33.47 17.34
CA PRO A 91 26.94 32.43 17.23
C PRO A 91 25.82 32.66 18.25
N GLN A 92 24.55 32.66 17.79
CA GLN A 92 23.32 32.85 18.58
C GLN A 92 22.88 34.30 18.87
N SER A 93 23.59 35.32 18.41
CA SER A 93 23.07 36.70 18.49
C SER A 93 21.78 36.84 17.65
N LYS A 94 20.79 37.56 18.18
CA LYS A 94 19.49 37.82 17.50
C LYS A 94 19.54 39.04 16.58
N PHE A 95 20.51 39.92 16.80
CA PHE A 95 20.74 41.15 16.06
C PHE A 95 22.25 41.42 15.96
N CYS A 96 22.66 42.20 14.97
CA CYS A 96 24.04 42.62 14.80
C CYS A 96 24.40 43.72 15.82
N THR A 97 25.46 43.51 16.61
CA THR A 97 25.96 44.48 17.60
C THR A 97 26.56 45.75 16.96
N HIS A 98 26.99 45.68 15.70
CA HIS A 98 27.61 46.81 14.99
C HIS A 98 26.63 47.72 14.26
N CYS A 99 25.54 47.17 13.69
CA CYS A 99 24.60 47.96 12.88
C CYS A 99 23.14 47.88 13.35
N GLY A 100 22.85 47.07 14.37
CA GLY A 100 21.48 46.90 14.90
C GLY A 100 20.55 46.09 14.01
N ALA A 101 21.00 45.55 12.86
CA ALA A 101 20.15 44.76 11.98
C ALA A 101 19.67 43.47 12.66
N GLU A 102 18.35 43.21 12.64
CA GLU A 102 17.74 42.00 13.17
C GLU A 102 17.92 40.83 12.19
N PHE A 103 18.29 39.66 12.69
CA PHE A 103 18.31 38.44 11.88
C PHE A 103 16.90 37.84 11.85
N LEU A 104 16.19 38.01 10.74
CA LEU A 104 14.85 37.45 10.54
C LEU A 104 14.90 35.92 10.71
N SER A 105 14.53 35.41 11.88
CA SER A 105 14.26 33.99 12.06
C SER A 105 12.96 33.65 11.30
N PRO A 106 12.95 32.70 10.36
CA PRO A 106 11.76 32.39 9.57
C PRO A 106 10.57 31.79 10.36
N LEU A 107 10.67 31.65 11.68
CA LEU A 107 9.73 30.88 12.50
C LEU A 107 8.61 31.68 13.17
N ARG A 108 8.22 32.86 12.64
CA ARG A 108 7.15 33.68 13.26
C ARG A 108 5.90 33.94 12.41
N LYS A 109 5.60 33.12 11.39
CA LYS A 109 4.44 33.39 10.51
C LYS A 109 3.46 32.26 10.21
N TYR A 110 3.47 31.15 10.95
CA TYR A 110 2.41 30.13 10.80
C TYR A 110 1.79 29.73 12.14
N SER A 111 0.89 30.57 12.63
CA SER A 111 -0.20 30.17 13.52
C SER A 111 -1.51 30.40 12.76
N TYR A 112 -2.14 29.33 12.27
CA TYR A 112 -3.49 29.43 11.72
C TYR A 112 -4.50 29.43 12.88
N GLU A 113 -5.16 30.57 13.09
CA GLU A 113 -6.44 30.62 13.79
C GLU A 113 -7.49 29.90 12.94
N THR A 114 -8.09 28.85 13.50
CA THR A 114 -9.19 28.12 12.86
C THR A 114 -10.49 28.92 13.00
N LYS A 115 -10.94 29.55 11.90
CA LYS A 115 -12.35 29.96 11.73
C LYS A 115 -13.09 28.88 10.97
N GLU A 116 -14.10 28.30 11.60
CA GLU A 116 -14.98 27.27 11.03
C GLU A 116 -15.77 27.85 9.83
N LEU A 117 -15.84 27.09 8.72
CA LEU A 117 -16.58 27.48 7.50
C LEU A 117 -17.74 26.49 7.22
N PRO A 118 -19.00 26.97 7.11
CA PRO A 118 -20.23 26.17 7.06
C PRO A 118 -20.57 25.52 5.70
N SER A 119 -19.58 25.01 4.95
CA SER A 119 -19.80 24.54 3.55
C SER A 119 -19.60 23.03 3.29
N ILE A 120 -19.50 22.22 4.34
CA ILE A 120 -19.08 20.81 4.23
C ILE A 120 -20.15 19.89 3.62
N ASN A 121 -21.44 20.18 3.80
CA ASN A 121 -22.49 19.23 3.41
C ASN A 121 -22.74 19.15 1.89
N LYS A 122 -22.67 20.27 1.14
CA LYS A 122 -22.86 20.26 -0.32
C LYS A 122 -21.72 19.55 -1.09
N LYS A 123 -20.49 19.55 -0.55
CA LYS A 123 -19.34 18.87 -1.18
C LYS A 123 -19.34 17.36 -0.97
N LYS A 124 -19.92 16.87 0.14
CA LYS A 124 -20.01 15.43 0.46
C LYS A 124 -20.93 14.68 -0.50
N GLU A 125 -22.03 15.28 -0.95
CA GLU A 125 -22.97 14.64 -1.88
C GLU A 125 -22.39 14.47 -3.28
N HIS A 126 -21.66 15.47 -3.78
CA HIS A 126 -20.95 15.39 -5.06
C HIS A 126 -19.88 14.29 -5.07
N TYR A 127 -19.11 14.19 -3.97
CA TYR A 127 -18.12 13.12 -3.79
C TYR A 127 -18.75 11.72 -3.77
N ASN A 128 -19.87 11.55 -3.07
CA ASN A 128 -20.59 10.27 -3.00
C ASN A 128 -21.22 9.86 -4.35
N SER A 129 -21.67 10.82 -5.15
CA SER A 129 -22.16 10.60 -6.52
C SER A 129 -21.05 10.13 -7.47
N LEU A 130 -19.86 10.76 -7.39
CA LEU A 130 -18.68 10.35 -8.17
C LEU A 130 -18.20 8.94 -7.78
N LYS A 131 -18.21 8.62 -6.48
CA LYS A 131 -17.80 7.31 -5.95
C LYS A 131 -18.65 6.16 -6.49
N ARG A 132 -19.98 6.34 -6.61
CA ARG A 132 -20.89 5.31 -7.17
C ARG A 132 -20.67 5.07 -8.66
N LYS A 133 -20.40 6.12 -9.44
CA LYS A 133 -20.08 5.98 -10.88
C LYS A 133 -18.76 5.24 -11.11
N HIS A 134 -17.76 5.51 -10.27
CA HIS A 134 -16.48 4.80 -10.31
C HIS A 134 -16.65 3.31 -9.96
N GLN A 135 -17.45 3.00 -8.94
CA GLN A 135 -17.68 1.62 -8.50
C GLN A 135 -18.41 0.75 -9.55
N LYS A 136 -19.35 1.33 -10.32
CA LYS A 136 -19.99 0.63 -11.45
C LYS A 136 -19.02 0.36 -12.61
N ARG A 137 -18.08 1.27 -12.90
CA ARG A 137 -17.01 1.05 -13.89
C ARG A 137 -16.03 -0.05 -13.46
N LEU A 138 -15.70 -0.11 -12.17
CA LEU A 138 -14.82 -1.15 -11.63
C LEU A 138 -15.43 -2.55 -11.77
N LEU A 139 -16.72 -2.71 -11.48
CA LEU A 139 -17.42 -4.00 -11.62
C LEU A 139 -17.51 -4.47 -13.09
N TYR A 140 -17.69 -3.54 -14.04
CA TYR A 140 -17.68 -3.86 -15.47
C TYR A 140 -16.29 -4.34 -15.94
N ASN A 141 -15.21 -3.69 -15.47
CA ASN A 141 -13.85 -4.06 -15.82
C ASN A 141 -13.41 -5.42 -15.23
N ILE A 142 -13.87 -5.75 -14.02
CA ILE A 142 -13.61 -7.05 -13.37
C ILE A 142 -14.22 -8.19 -14.19
N ASN A 143 -15.43 -8.01 -14.72
CA ASN A 143 -16.09 -9.02 -15.56
C ASN A 143 -15.40 -9.25 -16.92
N ILE A 144 -14.77 -8.21 -17.49
CA ILE A 144 -13.97 -8.34 -18.72
C ILE A 144 -12.65 -9.07 -18.45
N GLN A 145 -11.98 -8.79 -17.34
CA GLN A 145 -10.73 -9.46 -16.97
C GLN A 145 -10.94 -10.96 -16.71
N ASN A 146 -12.07 -11.35 -16.11
CA ASN A 146 -12.40 -12.75 -15.83
C ASN A 146 -12.73 -13.59 -17.08
N ARG A 147 -13.15 -12.96 -18.19
CA ARG A 147 -13.31 -13.65 -19.48
C ARG A 147 -11.98 -13.87 -20.18
N ASN A 148 -11.00 -12.98 -19.97
CA ASN A 148 -9.69 -13.05 -20.60
C ASN A 148 -8.72 -14.02 -19.88
N SER A 149 -8.93 -14.32 -18.60
CA SER A 149 -8.08 -15.20 -17.80
C SER A 149 -8.25 -16.70 -18.09
N LYS A 150 -9.35 -17.12 -18.74
CA LYS A 150 -9.53 -18.53 -19.16
C LYS A 150 -8.79 -18.91 -20.44
N ASN A 151 -8.39 -17.95 -21.27
CA ASN A 151 -7.79 -18.21 -22.60
C ASN A 151 -6.31 -17.83 -22.71
N LYS A 152 -5.64 -17.49 -21.60
CA LYS A 152 -4.25 -17.05 -21.64
C LYS A 152 -3.47 -17.67 -20.49
N ARG A 153 -2.77 -18.78 -20.77
CA ARG A 153 -1.47 -19.02 -20.13
C ARG A 153 -0.53 -17.90 -20.61
N ASN A 154 -0.75 -16.71 -20.10
CA ASN A 154 0.02 -15.52 -20.40
C ASN A 154 1.37 -15.69 -19.72
N LYS A 155 2.41 -15.79 -20.53
CA LYS A 155 3.79 -15.52 -20.12
C LYS A 155 3.84 -14.06 -19.66
N GLU A 156 3.60 -13.80 -18.38
CA GLU A 156 3.75 -12.46 -17.80
C GLU A 156 5.18 -12.02 -18.09
N LYS A 157 5.33 -10.97 -18.91
CA LYS A 157 6.64 -10.37 -19.18
C LYS A 157 7.10 -9.74 -17.87
N LEU A 158 8.00 -10.43 -17.19
CA LEU A 158 8.74 -9.91 -16.04
C LEU A 158 9.36 -8.57 -16.43
N GLN A 159 9.19 -7.55 -15.59
CA GLN A 159 9.78 -6.24 -15.84
C GLN A 159 11.30 -6.31 -15.63
N GLU A 160 12.08 -5.65 -16.47
CA GLU A 160 13.55 -5.65 -16.41
C GLU A 160 14.08 -4.28 -15.99
N CYS A 161 15.17 -4.28 -15.22
CA CYS A 161 15.86 -3.06 -14.83
C CYS A 161 16.54 -2.42 -16.03
N ILE A 162 16.26 -1.13 -16.29
CA ILE A 162 16.87 -0.42 -17.43
C ILE A 162 18.40 -0.33 -17.36
N ILE A 163 18.99 -0.45 -16.17
CA ILE A 163 20.43 -0.31 -15.92
C ILE A 163 21.13 -1.65 -16.00
N CYS A 164 20.79 -2.59 -15.12
CA CYS A 164 21.49 -3.88 -15.05
C CYS A 164 20.89 -4.98 -15.92
N LYS A 165 19.79 -4.72 -16.63
CA LYS A 165 19.06 -5.65 -17.52
C LYS A 165 18.56 -6.95 -16.87
N ARG A 166 18.70 -7.09 -15.55
CA ARG A 166 18.14 -8.21 -14.80
C ARG A 166 16.65 -8.00 -14.54
N THR A 167 15.90 -9.10 -14.45
CA THR A 167 14.50 -9.10 -14.06
C THR A 167 14.32 -8.54 -12.66
N ILE A 168 13.31 -7.71 -12.48
CA ILE A 168 12.93 -7.10 -11.21
C ILE A 168 11.95 -8.05 -10.51
N ASN A 169 12.30 -8.46 -9.29
CA ASN A 169 11.40 -9.25 -8.44
C ASN A 169 10.46 -8.32 -7.65
N ILE A 170 9.28 -8.81 -7.29
CA ILE A 170 8.24 -8.08 -6.55
C ILE A 170 8.77 -7.55 -5.21
N ASP A 171 9.69 -8.30 -4.57
CA ASP A 171 10.25 -7.95 -3.26
C ASP A 171 11.43 -6.96 -3.34
N THR A 172 11.88 -6.60 -4.54
CA THR A 172 13.04 -5.71 -4.69
C THR A 172 12.61 -4.25 -4.67
N GLU A 173 13.36 -3.41 -3.96
CA GLU A 173 13.14 -1.96 -4.00
C GLU A 173 13.36 -1.43 -5.42
N ILE A 174 12.34 -0.79 -5.99
CA ILE A 174 12.39 -0.19 -7.33
C ILE A 174 12.31 1.33 -7.26
N MET A 175 12.87 1.97 -8.29
CA MET A 175 12.70 3.40 -8.56
C MET A 175 12.17 3.58 -9.98
N ARG A 176 11.37 4.63 -10.15
CA ARG A 176 10.85 5.05 -11.45
C ARG A 176 11.42 6.42 -11.80
N CYS A 177 11.80 6.60 -13.06
CA CYS A 177 12.15 7.92 -13.55
C CYS A 177 10.93 8.86 -13.47
N PRO A 178 11.04 10.07 -12.88
CA PRO A 178 9.92 10.99 -12.78
C PRO A 178 9.46 11.52 -14.15
N GLU A 179 10.35 11.51 -15.14
CA GLU A 179 10.08 12.05 -16.48
C GLU A 179 9.47 11.00 -17.43
N CYS A 180 10.02 9.78 -17.43
CA CYS A 180 9.62 8.73 -18.40
C CYS A 180 9.07 7.45 -17.77
N SER A 181 8.97 7.38 -16.44
CA SER A 181 8.48 6.20 -15.68
C SER A 181 9.27 4.90 -15.90
N ALA A 182 10.45 4.97 -16.52
CA ALA A 182 11.34 3.82 -16.70
C ALA A 182 11.77 3.24 -15.34
N ILE A 183 11.84 1.92 -15.25
CA ILE A 183 11.95 1.18 -13.98
C ILE A 183 13.37 0.62 -13.82
N ALA A 184 13.94 0.78 -12.63
CA ALA A 184 15.22 0.20 -12.25
C ALA A 184 15.20 -0.25 -10.80
N HIS A 185 16.13 -1.15 -10.44
CA HIS A 185 16.46 -1.38 -9.04
C HIS A 185 16.87 -0.07 -8.38
N ARG A 186 16.36 0.20 -7.18
CA ARG A 186 16.57 1.47 -6.48
C ARG A 186 18.05 1.82 -6.33
N ARG A 187 18.88 0.86 -5.93
CA ARG A 187 20.32 1.03 -5.77
C ARG A 187 21.01 1.43 -7.08
N GLU A 188 20.82 0.64 -8.13
CA GLU A 188 21.41 0.88 -9.45
C GLU A 188 20.99 2.24 -10.02
N PHE A 189 19.73 2.61 -9.83
CA PHE A 189 19.20 3.89 -10.30
C PHE A 189 19.84 5.08 -9.58
N LEU A 190 19.95 5.02 -8.25
CA LEU A 190 20.57 6.08 -7.46
C LEU A 190 22.07 6.22 -7.76
N GLU A 191 22.81 5.10 -7.81
CA GLU A 191 24.24 5.11 -8.16
C GLU A 191 24.44 5.72 -9.56
N TRP A 192 23.61 5.35 -10.54
CA TRP A 192 23.67 5.92 -11.88
C TRP A 192 23.40 7.42 -11.89
N ILE A 193 22.35 7.89 -11.21
CA ILE A 193 22.02 9.32 -11.15
C ILE A 193 23.09 10.11 -10.41
N MET A 194 23.69 9.56 -9.35
CA MET A 194 24.79 10.23 -8.64
C MET A 194 26.03 10.42 -9.51
N ILE A 195 26.37 9.44 -10.35
CA ILE A 195 27.57 9.49 -11.20
C ILE A 195 27.31 10.27 -12.49
N LYS A 196 26.16 10.05 -13.14
CA LYS A 196 25.87 10.55 -14.48
C LYS A 196 24.93 11.76 -14.50
N GLY A 197 24.07 11.92 -13.50
CA GLY A 197 23.12 13.04 -13.40
C GLY A 197 21.91 12.99 -14.34
N PHE A 198 21.72 11.92 -15.13
CA PHE A 198 20.61 11.82 -16.09
C PHE A 198 20.03 10.41 -16.20
N CYS A 199 18.76 10.31 -16.60
CA CYS A 199 18.07 9.04 -16.81
C CYS A 199 18.70 8.22 -17.94
N HIS A 200 19.03 6.95 -17.69
CA HIS A 200 19.55 6.06 -18.73
C HIS A 200 18.60 5.90 -19.93
N SER A 201 17.28 5.92 -19.69
CA SER A 201 16.24 5.72 -20.71
C SER A 201 15.95 7.00 -21.51
N CYS A 202 15.44 8.06 -20.86
CA CYS A 202 15.02 9.28 -21.56
C CYS A 202 16.08 10.37 -21.69
N LYS A 203 17.27 10.19 -21.08
CA LYS A 203 18.37 11.16 -21.07
C LYS A 203 18.09 12.51 -20.39
N ASN A 204 16.90 12.72 -19.82
CA ASN A 204 16.62 13.92 -19.02
C ASN A 204 17.49 13.97 -17.77
N ILE A 205 17.97 15.18 -17.44
CA ILE A 205 18.74 15.46 -16.22
C ILE A 205 17.82 15.32 -15.01
N ILE A 206 18.24 14.54 -14.02
CA ILE A 206 17.48 14.30 -12.80
C ILE A 206 18.26 14.86 -11.63
N LYS A 207 17.65 15.81 -10.91
CA LYS A 207 18.17 16.29 -9.63
C LYS A 207 17.86 15.28 -8.52
N TYR A 208 18.85 14.92 -7.72
CA TYR A 208 18.74 13.92 -6.67
C TYR A 208 17.61 14.23 -5.68
N GLU A 209 17.39 15.50 -5.34
CA GLU A 209 16.38 15.97 -4.40
C GLU A 209 14.95 15.68 -4.89
N ARG A 210 14.72 15.63 -6.20
CA ARG A 210 13.40 15.34 -6.77
C ARG A 210 13.00 13.88 -6.63
N LEU A 211 13.95 12.97 -6.46
CA LEU A 211 13.68 11.53 -6.35
C LEU A 211 13.05 11.12 -5.01
N TYR A 212 13.21 11.95 -3.97
CA TYR A 212 12.64 11.71 -2.64
C TYR A 212 11.26 12.34 -2.42
N LEU A 213 10.83 13.22 -3.31
CA LEU A 213 9.53 13.88 -3.23
C LEU A 213 8.41 13.08 -3.92
N SER A 214 8.76 12.01 -4.62
CA SER A 214 7.84 11.15 -5.39
C SER A 214 7.56 9.80 -4.75
N LEU A 215 7.97 9.60 -3.49
CA LEU A 215 7.73 8.40 -2.66
C LEU A 215 6.68 8.72 -1.58
#